data_AF-A0A4U6XS11-F1
#
_entry.id   AF-A0A4U6XS11-F1
#
_cell.length_a   1.000
_cell.length_b   1.000
_cell.length_c   1.000
_cell.angle_alpha   90.00
_cell.angle_beta   90.00
_cell.angle_gamma   90.00
#
_symmetry.space_group_name_H-M   'P 1'
#
loop_
_entity.id
_entity.type
_entity.pdbx_description
1 polymer ?
#
loop_
_entity_poly.entity_id
_entity_poly.type
_entity_poly.pdbx_seq_one_letter_code
_entity_poly.pdbx_strand_id
1 'polypeptide(L)'
;MCQGRADCVTTSCTEYDGSNEKNPDGDPLDSLGHGTQHSTLAGEASTAQLAYIPPVNRALWNITSLPIIPLAFDTGDPAELRKRAARSRTRRQTSRTSSCSSGEGTCTPYVKQAKRGKSSAPATFSSTTTTPVRFELVANSAHTSQMALIDAKAGAAIIETVKAGGGVTADFSAPTDGNWAVGFFDAAGGVSSQYTSRGGTYELEIKPDIAAPGANIYSTYLDGTYKVLSGTSMATPYVAGVAALYISKHEGRSVHGKDFATQLSGRIVSSGESLPWQLFEPQGLPTDFEYLAPVTQVGNGILNASKLLGHKTSLSFEKFALNDTGSFSRYHTVEVTNNGDSPVTYNFTLEPASGLFAQGRISGLLADILDAKPFSLVPTVTFPSGVFRVNPGESKELEAQCNFMFPETIDEAKLPVYSGRIVIKGSNGETVAVPYMGAAFNLKTQMRGAMFPPTYPVQRSGPGSQDIDAYHTYAFNTSRAAQDFPKVNAKFKWGTKELRWDIFDRHYKESDWAYPPVVGENGYVGAATYSTYASGSVTFDPATMDREKVLPFPLRGIERTTTWSESADRFWWLGKLANGSYIAPGNYT
;
A
#
# COMPACT_ATOMS: atom_id res chain seq x y z
N MET A 1 40.06 -3.97 22.54
CA MET A 1 39.62 -4.56 23.83
C MET A 1 38.39 -3.79 24.30
N CYS A 2 37.31 -4.54 24.57
CA CYS A 2 35.93 -4.25 25.04
C CYS A 2 35.69 -3.05 25.99
N GLN A 3 34.49 -2.47 26.23
CA GLN A 3 33.07 -2.68 25.84
C GLN A 3 32.20 -1.59 26.51
N GLY A 4 30.95 -1.40 26.04
CA GLY A 4 29.84 -0.78 26.80
C GLY A 4 28.75 -0.14 25.92
N ARG A 5 28.03 -0.91 25.09
CA ARG A 5 26.65 -1.44 25.28
C ARG A 5 25.51 -0.39 25.24
N ALA A 6 24.86 -0.32 24.08
CA ALA A 6 23.44 -0.04 23.94
C ALA A 6 22.74 -1.38 23.65
N ASP A 7 21.71 -1.70 24.43
CA ASP A 7 21.04 -2.99 24.44
C ASP A 7 20.22 -3.22 23.15
N CYS A 8 20.72 -4.11 22.30
CA CYS A 8 19.90 -4.85 21.35
C CYS A 8 19.10 -5.90 22.13
N VAL A 9 17.78 -5.85 22.01
CA VAL A 9 16.89 -6.94 22.43
C VAL A 9 17.26 -8.18 21.63
N THR A 10 17.87 -9.13 22.33
CA THR A 10 18.21 -10.47 21.87
C THR A 10 16.93 -11.28 21.71
N THR A 11 16.47 -11.45 20.47
CA THR A 11 15.75 -12.66 20.08
C THR A 11 16.79 -13.59 19.48
N SER A 12 16.92 -14.78 20.06
CA SER A 12 17.85 -15.84 19.68
C SER A 12 17.98 -16.01 18.16
N CYS A 13 19.14 -15.67 17.60
CA CYS A 13 19.58 -16.20 16.32
C CYS A 13 19.91 -17.68 16.51
N THR A 14 18.90 -18.55 16.38
CA THR A 14 19.15 -19.92 15.96
C THR A 14 19.69 -19.86 14.54
N GLU A 15 20.86 -20.45 14.31
CA GLU A 15 21.37 -20.71 12.96
C GLU A 15 20.25 -21.34 12.12
N TYR A 16 19.99 -20.72 10.97
CA TYR A 16 19.00 -21.20 10.02
C TYR A 16 19.60 -22.40 9.28
N ASP A 17 19.13 -23.60 9.59
CA ASP A 17 19.65 -24.88 9.09
C ASP A 17 19.26 -25.20 7.64
N GLY A 18 18.68 -24.24 6.92
CA GLY A 18 18.27 -24.42 5.53
C GLY A 18 17.13 -25.43 5.32
N SER A 19 16.52 -25.96 6.39
CA SER A 19 15.47 -26.98 6.30
C SER A 19 14.07 -26.38 6.50
N ASN A 20 13.76 -25.28 5.82
CA ASN A 20 12.35 -25.02 5.52
C ASN A 20 12.02 -25.70 4.20
N GLU A 21 11.42 -26.90 4.27
CA GLU A 21 10.45 -27.29 3.24
C GLU A 21 9.31 -26.28 3.28
N LYS A 22 9.49 -25.15 2.59
CA LYS A 22 8.41 -24.20 2.35
C LYS A 22 7.64 -24.72 1.15
N ASN A 23 6.46 -25.24 1.47
CA ASN A 23 5.36 -25.40 0.52
C ASN A 23 5.27 -24.11 -0.32
N PRO A 24 5.20 -24.19 -1.67
CA PRO A 24 5.02 -23.01 -2.50
C PRO A 24 3.87 -22.18 -1.93
N ASP A 25 4.10 -20.91 -1.63
CA ASP A 25 2.99 -20.04 -1.30
C ASP A 25 2.10 -20.01 -2.54
N GLY A 26 0.78 -20.13 -2.36
CA GLY A 26 -0.18 -20.17 -3.45
C GLY A 26 -0.31 -18.82 -4.17
N ASP A 27 0.76 -18.02 -4.25
CA ASP A 27 0.82 -16.77 -4.98
C ASP A 27 0.69 -17.07 -6.48
N PRO A 28 -0.44 -16.71 -7.09
CA PRO A 28 -0.73 -17.09 -8.45
C PRO A 28 0.04 -16.21 -9.47
N LEU A 29 0.89 -15.25 -9.02
CA LEU A 29 1.73 -14.37 -9.86
C LEU A 29 2.98 -15.06 -10.43
N ASP A 30 3.30 -16.28 -10.02
CA ASP A 30 4.46 -17.04 -10.50
C ASP A 30 4.32 -17.56 -11.93
N SER A 31 3.16 -17.37 -12.56
CA SER A 31 2.85 -17.91 -13.89
C SER A 31 2.72 -16.80 -14.93
N LEU A 32 3.84 -16.27 -15.41
CA LEU A 32 3.88 -15.55 -16.69
C LEU A 32 4.48 -16.47 -17.75
N GLY A 33 3.85 -16.53 -18.93
CA GLY A 33 4.35 -17.31 -20.06
C GLY A 33 4.58 -16.45 -21.30
N HIS A 34 5.17 -17.03 -22.34
CA HIS A 34 5.23 -16.44 -23.69
C HIS A 34 4.53 -17.30 -24.71
N GLY A 35 4.01 -16.62 -25.71
CA GLY A 35 3.65 -17.21 -26.98
C GLY A 35 4.53 -16.64 -28.09
N THR A 36 4.93 -17.48 -29.05
CA THR A 36 5.42 -17.05 -30.35
C THR A 36 4.27 -17.09 -31.33
N GLN A 37 3.93 -15.96 -31.93
CA GLN A 37 2.97 -15.87 -33.02
C GLN A 37 3.72 -15.96 -34.35
N HIS A 38 3.29 -16.86 -35.23
CA HIS A 38 3.73 -16.92 -36.63
C HIS A 38 2.57 -16.51 -37.54
N SER A 39 2.81 -15.53 -38.40
CA SER A 39 1.86 -15.03 -39.39
C SER A 39 2.41 -15.20 -40.81
N THR A 40 1.54 -15.58 -41.74
CA THR A 40 1.87 -15.65 -43.16
C THR A 40 0.85 -14.88 -43.97
N LEU A 41 1.27 -13.88 -44.75
CA LEU A 41 0.42 -13.08 -45.62
C LEU A 41 1.10 -12.89 -46.98
N ALA A 42 0.39 -13.14 -48.07
CA ALA A 42 0.90 -12.97 -49.44
C ALA A 42 2.25 -13.69 -49.74
N GLY A 43 2.56 -14.79 -49.03
CA GLY A 43 3.81 -15.54 -49.19
C GLY A 43 4.96 -15.06 -48.28
N GLU A 44 4.79 -13.96 -47.56
CA GLU A 44 5.75 -13.46 -46.57
C GLU A 44 5.40 -14.00 -45.18
N ALA A 45 6.41 -14.50 -44.47
CA ALA A 45 6.28 -15.00 -43.10
C ALA A 45 6.88 -14.00 -42.10
N SER A 46 6.13 -13.69 -41.05
CA SER A 46 6.57 -12.87 -39.92
C SER A 46 6.35 -13.60 -38.61
N THR A 47 7.25 -13.36 -37.65
CA THR A 47 7.19 -13.97 -36.32
C THR A 47 7.27 -12.87 -35.26
N ALA A 48 6.42 -12.94 -34.24
CA ALA A 48 6.40 -12.01 -33.13
C ALA A 48 6.34 -12.76 -31.79
N GLN A 49 7.12 -12.31 -30.80
CA GLN A 49 7.00 -12.80 -29.43
C GLN A 49 5.97 -11.98 -28.66
N LEU A 50 5.16 -12.66 -27.85
CA LEU A 50 4.07 -12.08 -27.08
C LEU A 50 4.11 -12.60 -25.65
N ALA A 51 3.91 -11.71 -24.68
CA ALA A 51 3.59 -12.11 -23.32
C ALA A 51 2.16 -12.65 -23.23
N TYR A 52 1.93 -13.71 -22.45
CA TYR A 52 0.59 -14.15 -22.08
C TYR A 52 0.51 -14.48 -20.60
N ILE A 53 -0.70 -14.34 -20.05
CA ILE A 53 -1.01 -14.71 -18.67
C ILE A 53 -1.63 -16.13 -18.70
N PRO A 54 -0.87 -17.19 -18.35
CA PRO A 54 -1.39 -18.55 -18.17
C PRO A 54 -2.32 -18.64 -16.96
N PRO A 55 -3.11 -19.72 -16.87
CA PRO A 55 -3.93 -19.99 -15.70
C PRO A 55 -3.08 -20.49 -14.53
N VAL A 56 -3.28 -19.84 -13.38
CA VAL A 56 -2.44 -19.95 -12.18
C VAL A 56 -2.50 -21.29 -11.43
N ASN A 57 -3.43 -22.15 -11.82
CA ASN A 57 -3.66 -23.47 -11.24
C ASN A 57 -3.37 -24.63 -12.22
N ARG A 58 -2.64 -24.38 -13.32
CA ARG A 58 -2.22 -25.41 -14.28
C ARG A 58 -0.79 -25.18 -14.73
N ALA A 59 -0.14 -26.25 -15.21
CA ALA A 59 1.15 -26.13 -15.87
C ALA A 59 1.09 -25.14 -17.05
N LEU A 60 2.23 -24.47 -17.30
CA LEU A 60 2.43 -23.66 -18.50
C LEU A 60 2.07 -24.47 -19.74
N TRP A 61 1.53 -23.78 -20.75
CA TRP A 61 1.11 -24.44 -21.97
C TRP A 61 2.35 -24.97 -22.69
N ASN A 62 2.24 -26.15 -23.29
CA ASN A 62 3.27 -26.70 -24.18
C ASN A 62 2.61 -27.07 -25.51
N ILE A 63 2.01 -26.07 -26.14
CA ILE A 63 1.26 -26.22 -27.39
C ILE A 63 2.05 -25.52 -28.48
N THR A 64 2.41 -26.25 -29.53
CA THR A 64 3.09 -25.71 -30.71
C THR A 64 2.14 -25.63 -31.90
N SER A 65 2.38 -24.68 -32.82
CA SER A 65 1.66 -24.54 -34.10
C SER A 65 0.13 -24.47 -33.98
N LEU A 66 -0.40 -23.86 -32.91
CA LEU A 66 -1.84 -23.75 -32.67
C LEU A 66 -2.47 -22.75 -33.65
N PRO A 67 -3.36 -23.16 -34.57
CA PRO A 67 -4.00 -22.22 -35.49
C PRO A 67 -4.89 -21.24 -34.72
N ILE A 68 -4.74 -19.94 -35.00
CA ILE A 68 -5.54 -18.88 -34.39
C ILE A 68 -6.64 -18.46 -35.36
N ILE A 69 -7.89 -18.54 -34.91
CA ILE A 69 -9.06 -18.12 -35.69
C ILE A 69 -9.84 -17.05 -34.92
N PRO A 70 -9.91 -15.81 -35.43
CA PRO A 70 -10.74 -14.77 -34.86
C PRO A 70 -12.23 -15.12 -34.84
N LEU A 71 -12.88 -14.96 -33.68
CA LEU A 71 -14.33 -15.16 -33.58
C LEU A 71 -15.15 -14.02 -34.19
N ALA A 72 -14.58 -12.82 -34.24
CA ALA A 72 -15.18 -11.65 -34.86
C ALA A 72 -14.07 -10.81 -35.48
N PHE A 73 -14.44 -10.10 -36.54
CA PHE A 73 -13.53 -9.21 -37.24
C PHE A 73 -13.77 -7.75 -36.84
N ASP A 74 -14.99 -7.39 -36.44
CA ASP A 74 -15.29 -6.18 -35.69
C ASP A 74 -15.42 -6.51 -34.20
N THR A 75 -14.49 -5.99 -33.42
CA THR A 75 -14.42 -6.21 -31.97
C THR A 75 -15.28 -5.23 -31.18
N GLY A 76 -15.84 -4.21 -31.83
CA GLY A 76 -16.74 -3.21 -31.26
C GLY A 76 -18.22 -3.56 -31.38
N ASP A 77 -18.61 -4.56 -32.20
CA ASP A 77 -20.00 -4.98 -32.39
C ASP A 77 -20.37 -6.25 -31.58
N PRO A 78 -21.17 -6.13 -30.49
CA PRO A 78 -21.66 -7.27 -29.72
C PRO A 78 -22.53 -8.25 -30.51
N ALA A 79 -23.16 -7.82 -31.61
CA ALA A 79 -24.03 -8.65 -32.44
C ALA A 79 -23.24 -9.61 -33.36
N GLU A 80 -22.09 -9.17 -33.90
CA GLU A 80 -21.18 -10.04 -34.68
C GLU A 80 -20.64 -11.19 -33.80
N LEU A 81 -20.21 -10.87 -32.58
CA LEU A 81 -19.71 -11.83 -31.59
C LEU A 81 -20.74 -12.93 -31.27
N ARG A 82 -22.03 -12.57 -31.16
CA ARG A 82 -23.13 -13.53 -30.91
C ARG A 82 -23.44 -14.39 -32.13
N LYS A 83 -23.45 -13.82 -33.34
CA LYS A 83 -23.76 -14.52 -34.60
C LYS A 83 -22.71 -15.58 -34.98
N ARG A 84 -21.42 -15.27 -34.87
CA ARG A 84 -20.33 -16.23 -35.21
C ARG A 84 -20.14 -17.32 -34.13
N ALA A 85 -20.36 -16.99 -32.86
CA ALA A 85 -20.36 -17.99 -31.78
C ALA A 85 -21.39 -19.10 -32.01
N ALA A 86 -22.58 -18.76 -32.52
CA ALA A 86 -23.63 -19.72 -32.87
C ALA A 86 -23.26 -20.63 -34.06
N ARG A 87 -22.60 -20.08 -35.10
CA ARG A 87 -22.14 -20.86 -36.28
C ARG A 87 -20.97 -21.80 -35.99
N SER A 88 -20.18 -21.53 -34.95
CA SER A 88 -19.00 -22.34 -34.57
C SER A 88 -19.32 -23.63 -33.79
N ARG A 89 -20.59 -23.87 -33.42
CA ARG A 89 -21.00 -25.06 -32.63
C ARG A 89 -20.90 -26.39 -33.40
N THR A 90 -20.71 -26.35 -34.71
CA THR A 90 -20.76 -27.53 -35.60
C THR A 90 -19.40 -28.05 -36.07
N ARG A 91 -18.28 -27.39 -35.74
CA ARG A 91 -16.91 -27.87 -36.06
C ARG A 91 -16.10 -28.05 -34.77
N ARG A 92 -15.42 -29.20 -34.61
CA ARG A 92 -14.31 -29.38 -33.65
C ARG A 92 -13.28 -28.29 -33.96
N GLN A 93 -13.17 -27.27 -33.11
CA GLN A 93 -12.29 -26.12 -33.32
C GLN A 93 -11.31 -25.99 -32.15
N THR A 94 -10.07 -25.64 -32.46
CA THR A 94 -8.90 -25.80 -31.58
C THR A 94 -8.50 -24.54 -30.81
N SER A 95 -8.88 -23.33 -31.24
CA SER A 95 -8.71 -22.08 -30.49
C SER A 95 -9.75 -21.01 -30.87
N ARG A 96 -9.98 -20.02 -29.99
CA ARG A 96 -10.99 -18.94 -30.17
C ARG A 96 -10.50 -17.64 -29.54
N THR A 97 -10.56 -16.48 -30.21
CA THR A 97 -10.33 -15.14 -29.59
C THR A 97 -11.65 -14.36 -29.39
N SER A 98 -11.87 -13.70 -28.25
CA SER A 98 -13.08 -12.88 -28.01
C SER A 98 -12.81 -11.49 -27.43
N SER A 99 -13.47 -10.47 -27.99
CA SER A 99 -13.47 -9.06 -27.53
C SER A 99 -14.45 -8.79 -26.37
N CYS A 100 -14.21 -7.73 -25.59
CA CYS A 100 -15.19 -7.08 -24.72
C CYS A 100 -15.07 -5.55 -24.74
N SER A 101 -16.21 -4.86 -24.86
CA SER A 101 -16.39 -3.46 -24.46
C SER A 101 -16.79 -3.39 -22.98
N SER A 102 -16.17 -2.50 -22.22
CA SER A 102 -16.32 -2.36 -20.75
C SER A 102 -17.50 -1.48 -20.32
N GLY A 103 -18.59 -1.47 -21.08
CA GLY A 103 -19.87 -0.87 -20.64
C GLY A 103 -20.81 -1.98 -20.20
N GLU A 104 -21.26 -1.96 -18.94
CA GLU A 104 -22.11 -2.96 -18.28
C GLU A 104 -21.35 -4.21 -17.79
N GLY A 105 -21.06 -4.25 -16.47
CA GLY A 105 -20.27 -5.26 -15.75
C GLY A 105 -20.74 -6.72 -15.83
N THR A 106 -20.79 -7.31 -17.03
CA THR A 106 -21.30 -8.67 -17.28
C THR A 106 -20.31 -9.59 -18.00
N CYS A 107 -19.04 -9.18 -18.16
CA CYS A 107 -18.04 -9.94 -18.91
C CYS A 107 -16.69 -10.07 -18.19
N THR A 108 -16.68 -10.67 -17.01
CA THR A 108 -15.42 -11.21 -16.45
C THR A 108 -14.90 -12.38 -17.31
N PRO A 109 -13.59 -12.64 -17.36
CA PRO A 109 -13.02 -13.83 -18.01
C PRO A 109 -13.70 -15.14 -17.58
N TYR A 110 -14.11 -15.19 -16.31
CA TYR A 110 -14.88 -16.28 -15.69
C TYR A 110 -16.25 -16.53 -16.35
N VAL A 111 -17.06 -15.47 -16.53
CA VAL A 111 -18.39 -15.57 -17.19
C VAL A 111 -18.25 -16.05 -18.64
N LYS A 112 -17.15 -15.71 -19.32
CA LYS A 112 -16.84 -16.20 -20.67
C LYS A 112 -16.52 -17.69 -20.68
N GLN A 113 -15.73 -18.19 -19.73
CA GLN A 113 -15.39 -19.62 -19.62
C GLN A 113 -16.61 -20.47 -19.28
N ALA A 114 -17.42 -20.04 -18.31
CA ALA A 114 -18.62 -20.75 -17.88
C ALA A 114 -19.70 -20.86 -18.98
N LYS A 115 -19.90 -19.80 -19.77
CA LYS A 115 -20.82 -19.83 -20.94
C LYS A 115 -20.32 -20.75 -22.07
N ARG A 116 -19.04 -21.12 -22.08
CA ARG A 116 -18.35 -21.82 -23.19
C ARG A 116 -17.85 -23.22 -22.86
N GLY A 117 -17.91 -23.65 -21.58
CA GLY A 117 -17.61 -25.01 -21.12
C GLY A 117 -18.48 -26.13 -21.73
N LYS A 118 -19.40 -25.80 -22.65
CA LYS A 118 -20.14 -26.76 -23.49
C LYS A 118 -19.47 -27.04 -24.85
N SER A 119 -18.24 -26.57 -25.10
CA SER A 119 -17.51 -26.81 -26.37
C SER A 119 -16.20 -27.58 -26.14
N SER A 120 -15.89 -28.52 -27.04
CA SER A 120 -14.76 -29.45 -27.01
C SER A 120 -13.39 -28.85 -27.43
N ALA A 121 -13.21 -27.54 -27.29
CA ALA A 121 -11.97 -26.87 -27.70
C ALA A 121 -10.86 -27.02 -26.62
N PRO A 122 -9.64 -27.44 -26.98
CA PRO A 122 -8.52 -27.62 -26.05
C PRO A 122 -8.00 -26.31 -25.45
N ALA A 123 -7.98 -25.19 -26.20
CA ALA A 123 -7.54 -23.88 -25.71
C ALA A 123 -8.45 -22.74 -26.20
N THR A 124 -8.53 -21.64 -25.45
CA THR A 124 -9.27 -20.41 -25.81
C THR A 124 -8.42 -19.20 -25.48
N PHE A 125 -8.28 -18.27 -26.42
CA PHE A 125 -7.60 -16.98 -26.20
C PHE A 125 -8.64 -15.90 -25.93
N SER A 126 -8.33 -14.94 -25.08
CA SER A 126 -9.14 -13.72 -24.98
C SER A 126 -8.22 -12.54 -25.21
N SER A 127 -8.45 -11.83 -26.30
CA SER A 127 -7.79 -10.56 -26.59
C SER A 127 -8.72 -9.43 -26.17
N THR A 128 -8.24 -8.49 -25.36
CA THR A 128 -9.00 -7.31 -24.92
C THR A 128 -8.84 -6.21 -25.97
N THR A 129 -9.51 -6.38 -27.10
CA THR A 129 -9.24 -5.64 -28.34
C THR A 129 -9.68 -4.18 -28.36
N THR A 130 -10.26 -3.64 -27.29
CA THR A 130 -10.74 -2.25 -27.27
C THR A 130 -10.49 -1.49 -25.97
N THR A 131 -9.96 -2.14 -24.93
CA THR A 131 -9.71 -1.48 -23.64
C THR A 131 -8.42 -2.02 -23.05
N PRO A 132 -7.44 -1.16 -22.74
CA PRO A 132 -6.29 -1.56 -21.94
C PRO A 132 -6.80 -2.20 -20.65
N VAL A 133 -6.30 -3.39 -20.33
CA VAL A 133 -6.68 -4.10 -19.10
C VAL A 133 -5.51 -4.12 -18.13
N ARG A 134 -5.85 -4.11 -16.84
CA ARG A 134 -4.89 -4.33 -15.77
C ARG A 134 -4.22 -5.69 -15.94
N PHE A 135 -2.97 -5.78 -15.50
CA PHE A 135 -2.34 -7.07 -15.28
C PHE A 135 -3.10 -7.84 -14.19
N GLU A 136 -3.96 -8.77 -14.59
CA GLU A 136 -4.70 -9.65 -13.67
C GLU A 136 -4.56 -11.12 -14.02
N LEU A 137 -4.42 -11.92 -12.98
CA LEU A 137 -4.31 -13.37 -13.07
C LEU A 137 -5.65 -14.01 -13.45
N VAL A 138 -5.60 -14.91 -14.43
CA VAL A 138 -6.78 -15.65 -14.86
C VAL A 138 -6.89 -16.94 -14.04
N ALA A 139 -7.81 -16.97 -13.08
CA ALA A 139 -8.20 -18.23 -12.43
C ALA A 139 -9.14 -19.02 -13.37
N ASN A 140 -8.71 -20.21 -13.80
CA ASN A 140 -9.61 -21.12 -14.52
C ASN A 140 -10.65 -21.69 -13.54
N SER A 141 -11.93 -21.54 -13.89
CA SER A 141 -13.05 -22.26 -13.27
C SER A 141 -12.90 -23.79 -13.45
N ALA A 142 -13.78 -24.57 -12.80
CA ALA A 142 -13.84 -26.05 -12.83
C ALA A 142 -14.07 -26.70 -14.23
N HIS A 143 -13.87 -25.97 -15.34
CA HIS A 143 -14.04 -26.43 -16.71
C HIS A 143 -12.71 -26.86 -17.36
N THR A 144 -12.77 -27.75 -18.36
CA THR A 144 -11.57 -28.38 -18.97
C THR A 144 -10.77 -27.48 -19.92
N SER A 145 -11.37 -26.43 -20.48
CA SER A 145 -10.73 -25.54 -21.46
C SER A 145 -9.72 -24.56 -20.84
N GLN A 146 -8.53 -24.44 -21.43
CA GLN A 146 -7.49 -23.49 -21.00
C GLN A 146 -7.76 -22.07 -21.55
N MET A 147 -7.51 -21.02 -20.76
CA MET A 147 -7.64 -19.61 -21.17
C MET A 147 -6.33 -18.83 -20.97
N ALA A 148 -5.98 -17.97 -21.93
CA ALA A 148 -4.85 -17.04 -21.87
C ALA A 148 -5.28 -15.63 -22.31
N LEU A 149 -4.71 -14.60 -21.67
CA LEU A 149 -4.82 -13.20 -22.08
C LEU A 149 -3.59 -12.79 -22.90
N ILE A 150 -3.82 -12.03 -23.96
CA ILE A 150 -2.77 -11.39 -24.78
C ILE A 150 -3.01 -9.88 -24.87
N ASP A 151 -1.95 -9.13 -25.14
CA ASP A 151 -2.01 -7.69 -25.37
C ASP A 151 -3.01 -7.30 -26.49
N ALA A 152 -3.60 -6.12 -26.35
CA ALA A 152 -4.61 -5.60 -27.26
C ALA A 152 -4.05 -5.38 -28.68
N LYS A 153 -2.82 -4.87 -28.82
CA LYS A 153 -2.18 -4.65 -30.12
C LYS A 153 -1.87 -5.98 -30.80
N ALA A 154 -1.42 -6.98 -30.03
CA ALA A 154 -1.24 -8.33 -30.53
C ALA A 154 -2.55 -8.92 -31.07
N GLY A 155 -3.64 -8.79 -30.31
CA GLY A 155 -4.98 -9.19 -30.75
C GLY A 155 -5.44 -8.50 -32.04
N ALA A 156 -5.20 -7.19 -32.17
CA ALA A 156 -5.54 -6.42 -33.37
C ALA A 156 -4.73 -6.89 -34.60
N ALA A 157 -3.41 -7.09 -34.44
CA ALA A 157 -2.54 -7.56 -35.52
C ALA A 157 -2.94 -8.97 -36.05
N ILE A 158 -3.34 -9.87 -35.14
CA ILE A 158 -3.90 -11.18 -35.50
C ILE A 158 -5.16 -11.02 -36.37
N ILE A 159 -6.08 -10.14 -35.96
CA ILE A 159 -7.34 -9.90 -36.67
C ILE A 159 -7.07 -9.33 -38.07
N GLU A 160 -6.19 -8.33 -38.18
CA GLU A 160 -5.81 -7.72 -39.46
C GLU A 160 -5.19 -8.73 -40.42
N THR A 161 -4.26 -9.56 -39.92
CA THR A 161 -3.62 -10.61 -40.74
C THR A 161 -4.64 -11.58 -41.31
N VAL A 162 -5.58 -12.06 -40.49
CA VAL A 162 -6.60 -13.02 -40.94
C VAL A 162 -7.63 -12.36 -41.85
N LYS A 163 -8.00 -11.09 -41.61
CA LYS A 163 -8.86 -10.31 -42.53
C LYS A 163 -8.25 -10.19 -43.92
N ALA A 164 -6.93 -10.02 -44.01
CA ALA A 164 -6.19 -9.92 -45.25
C ALA A 164 -5.99 -11.28 -45.97
N GLY A 165 -6.55 -12.38 -45.44
CA GLY A 165 -6.45 -13.72 -46.02
C GLY A 165 -5.21 -14.50 -45.56
N GLY A 166 -4.45 -13.98 -44.60
CA GLY A 166 -3.29 -14.64 -44.02
C GLY A 166 -3.64 -15.70 -42.97
N GLY A 167 -2.68 -16.59 -42.72
CA GLY A 167 -2.73 -17.60 -41.66
C GLY A 167 -1.98 -17.14 -40.41
N VAL A 168 -2.48 -17.50 -39.23
CA VAL A 168 -1.80 -17.23 -37.95
C VAL A 168 -1.75 -18.50 -37.10
N THR A 169 -0.59 -18.81 -36.56
CA THR A 169 -0.39 -19.89 -35.57
C THR A 169 0.32 -19.35 -34.32
N ALA A 170 0.17 -20.04 -33.19
CA ALA A 170 0.87 -19.71 -31.95
C ALA A 170 1.56 -20.92 -31.33
N ASP A 171 2.73 -20.68 -30.75
CA ASP A 171 3.55 -21.63 -29.99
C ASP A 171 3.70 -21.12 -28.55
N PHE A 172 3.52 -21.96 -27.54
CA PHE A 172 3.64 -21.60 -26.12
C PHE A 172 4.69 -22.43 -25.37
N SER A 173 5.48 -23.23 -26.09
CA SER A 173 6.53 -24.06 -25.50
C SER A 173 7.44 -23.23 -24.60
N ALA A 174 7.68 -23.67 -23.36
CA ALA A 174 8.55 -22.96 -22.42
C ALA A 174 9.92 -22.66 -23.05
N PRO A 175 10.54 -21.49 -22.81
CA PRO A 175 11.79 -21.16 -23.47
C PRO A 175 12.89 -22.07 -22.98
N THR A 176 13.83 -22.30 -23.88
CA THR A 176 15.03 -23.07 -23.60
C THR A 176 15.96 -22.34 -22.63
N ASP A 177 15.84 -21.02 -22.52
CA ASP A 177 16.50 -20.19 -21.50
C ASP A 177 15.58 -20.08 -20.27
N GLY A 178 16.06 -20.51 -19.09
CA GLY A 178 15.32 -20.41 -17.84
C GLY A 178 15.24 -18.98 -17.27
N ASN A 179 16.03 -18.04 -17.79
CA ASN A 179 16.17 -16.66 -17.28
C ASN A 179 15.53 -15.60 -18.20
N TRP A 180 14.65 -16.02 -19.11
CA TRP A 180 14.03 -15.14 -20.09
C TRP A 180 12.82 -14.37 -19.49
N ALA A 181 12.53 -13.18 -20.02
CA ALA A 181 11.36 -12.38 -19.62
C ALA A 181 10.76 -11.61 -20.81
N VAL A 182 9.43 -11.44 -20.81
CA VAL A 182 8.69 -10.58 -21.76
C VAL A 182 7.82 -9.58 -21.00
N GLY A 183 7.82 -8.33 -21.47
CA GLY A 183 6.99 -7.27 -20.89
C GLY A 183 5.51 -7.44 -21.27
N PHE A 184 4.63 -7.15 -20.31
CA PHE A 184 3.20 -6.99 -20.54
C PHE A 184 2.81 -5.56 -20.15
N PHE A 185 2.05 -4.87 -20.99
CA PHE A 185 1.60 -3.52 -20.67
C PHE A 185 0.50 -3.58 -19.60
N ASP A 186 0.74 -2.95 -18.45
CA ASP A 186 -0.26 -2.82 -17.38
C ASP A 186 -1.01 -1.49 -17.53
N ALA A 187 -2.28 -1.56 -17.91
CA ALA A 187 -3.13 -0.39 -18.07
C ALA A 187 -3.34 0.41 -16.78
N ALA A 188 -3.19 -0.24 -15.62
CA ALA A 188 -3.33 0.39 -14.31
C ALA A 188 -2.04 1.09 -13.84
N GLY A 189 -0.97 1.07 -14.64
CA GLY A 189 0.31 1.68 -14.28
C GLY A 189 0.22 3.20 -14.02
N GLY A 190 1.19 3.73 -13.28
CA GLY A 190 1.28 5.17 -13.01
C GLY A 190 0.29 5.69 -11.96
N VAL A 191 -0.14 4.83 -11.04
CA VAL A 191 -1.04 5.17 -9.93
C VAL A 191 -0.53 4.58 -8.62
N SER A 192 -1.04 5.07 -7.50
CA SER A 192 -0.71 4.50 -6.18
C SER A 192 -1.34 3.13 -5.97
N SER A 193 -0.62 2.20 -5.35
CA SER A 193 -1.15 0.89 -5.00
C SER A 193 -2.13 0.96 -3.82
N GLN A 194 -3.16 0.10 -3.81
CA GLN A 194 -4.19 0.11 -2.77
C GLN A 194 -3.67 -0.24 -1.37
N TYR A 195 -2.59 -1.04 -1.29
CA TYR A 195 -1.97 -1.48 -0.03
C TYR A 195 -0.93 -0.49 0.51
N THR A 196 -0.64 0.61 -0.20
CA THR A 196 0.36 1.58 0.28
C THR A 196 -0.10 2.18 1.60
N SER A 197 0.78 2.18 2.60
CA SER A 197 0.51 2.86 3.86
C SER A 197 0.34 4.35 3.60
N ARG A 198 -0.63 4.97 4.27
CA ARG A 198 -0.95 6.39 4.16
C ARG A 198 -0.61 7.10 5.46
N GLY A 199 -0.05 8.29 5.36
CA GLY A 199 0.17 9.19 6.49
C GLY A 199 -0.96 10.22 6.65
N GLY A 200 -0.70 11.39 7.25
CA GLY A 200 0.51 11.74 8.00
C GLY A 200 0.68 10.91 9.29
N THR A 201 1.75 11.16 10.05
CA THR A 201 1.87 10.55 11.39
C THR A 201 0.85 11.18 12.36
N TYR A 202 0.72 10.61 13.56
CA TYR A 202 -0.12 11.19 14.62
C TYR A 202 0.48 12.48 15.23
N GLU A 203 1.66 12.87 14.77
CA GLU A 203 2.33 14.14 15.06
C GLU A 203 2.28 15.10 13.86
N LEU A 204 1.51 14.74 12.82
CA LEU A 204 1.36 15.46 11.55
C LEU A 204 2.66 15.64 10.76
N GLU A 205 3.62 14.72 10.96
CA GLU A 205 4.76 14.62 10.06
C GLU A 205 4.31 14.08 8.71
N ILE A 206 4.88 14.64 7.64
CA ILE A 206 4.57 14.26 6.27
C ILE A 206 5.21 12.90 5.97
N LYS A 207 4.38 11.86 5.77
CA LYS A 207 4.77 10.55 5.25
C LYS A 207 3.71 10.00 4.29
N PRO A 208 4.08 9.16 3.31
CA PRO A 208 5.46 8.81 2.93
C PRO A 208 6.24 10.00 2.33
N ASP A 209 7.55 9.88 2.11
CA ASP A 209 8.35 10.98 1.54
C ASP A 209 8.21 11.07 0.01
N ILE A 210 8.21 9.91 -0.64
CA ILE A 210 8.19 9.75 -2.10
C ILE A 210 7.58 8.39 -2.45
N ALA A 211 6.93 8.28 -3.61
CA ALA A 211 6.49 7.03 -4.20
C ALA A 211 7.52 6.49 -5.22
N ALA A 212 7.51 5.18 -5.44
CA ALA A 212 8.30 4.52 -6.46
C ALA A 212 7.58 3.24 -6.94
N PRO A 213 7.97 2.66 -8.09
CA PRO A 213 7.40 1.42 -8.58
C PRO A 213 7.54 0.28 -7.55
N GLY A 214 6.41 -0.23 -7.07
CA GLY A 214 6.37 -1.32 -6.08
C GLY A 214 5.36 -2.42 -6.37
N ALA A 215 4.54 -2.29 -7.41
CA ALA A 215 3.59 -3.32 -7.82
C ALA A 215 4.11 -4.11 -9.02
N ASN A 216 3.86 -5.41 -9.02
CA ASN A 216 4.21 -6.33 -10.11
C ASN A 216 5.69 -6.23 -10.53
N ILE A 217 6.60 -6.16 -9.55
CA ILE A 217 8.03 -6.03 -9.79
C ILE A 217 8.65 -7.40 -10.00
N TYR A 218 9.15 -7.64 -11.22
CA TYR A 218 9.95 -8.82 -11.55
C TYR A 218 11.38 -8.65 -11.05
N SER A 219 11.85 -9.56 -10.19
CA SER A 219 13.20 -9.51 -9.62
C SER A 219 13.74 -10.89 -9.27
N THR A 220 15.00 -10.95 -8.83
CA THR A 220 15.69 -12.18 -8.41
C THR A 220 15.00 -12.82 -7.21
N TYR A 221 14.99 -14.15 -7.18
CA TYR A 221 14.42 -14.96 -6.12
C TYR A 221 15.36 -16.12 -5.75
N LEU A 222 14.93 -16.98 -4.82
CA LEU A 222 15.73 -18.09 -4.32
C LEU A 222 16.16 -19.07 -5.44
N ASP A 223 17.23 -19.82 -5.20
CA ASP A 223 17.72 -20.89 -6.10
C ASP A 223 18.03 -20.44 -7.53
N GLY A 224 18.45 -19.18 -7.69
CA GLY A 224 18.79 -18.61 -9.01
C GLY A 224 17.57 -18.34 -9.89
N THR A 225 16.38 -18.27 -9.30
CA THR A 225 15.12 -18.01 -10.01
C THR A 225 14.73 -16.53 -9.98
N TYR A 226 13.56 -16.23 -10.55
CA TYR A 226 12.96 -14.89 -10.55
C TYR A 226 11.48 -14.97 -10.18
N LYS A 227 10.96 -13.92 -9.53
CA LYS A 227 9.56 -13.84 -9.09
C LYS A 227 9.01 -12.43 -9.27
N VAL A 228 7.70 -12.33 -9.53
CA VAL A 228 6.97 -11.06 -9.55
C VAL A 228 6.34 -10.85 -8.18
N LEU A 229 6.73 -9.78 -7.49
CA LEU A 229 6.19 -9.44 -6.17
C LEU A 229 5.65 -8.01 -6.15
N SER A 230 4.76 -7.76 -5.19
CA SER A 230 4.16 -6.44 -4.96
C SER A 230 4.35 -6.02 -3.50
N GLY A 231 4.69 -4.75 -3.28
CA GLY A 231 4.83 -4.16 -1.95
C GLY A 231 5.66 -2.88 -1.95
N THR A 232 5.49 -2.08 -0.90
CA THR A 232 6.41 -0.97 -0.60
C THR A 232 7.84 -1.50 -0.32
N SER A 233 7.97 -2.76 0.10
CA SER A 233 9.24 -3.50 0.15
C SER A 233 9.95 -3.62 -1.19
N MET A 234 9.23 -3.53 -2.33
CA MET A 234 9.80 -3.52 -3.68
C MET A 234 10.05 -2.10 -4.19
N ALA A 235 9.24 -1.12 -3.77
CA ALA A 235 9.50 0.30 -4.02
C ALA A 235 10.78 0.80 -3.33
N THR A 236 11.04 0.32 -2.10
CA THR A 236 12.21 0.71 -1.30
C THR A 236 13.55 0.46 -2.00
N PRO A 237 13.87 -0.75 -2.51
CA PRO A 237 15.12 -1.00 -3.21
C PRO A 237 15.22 -0.25 -4.55
N TYR A 238 14.10 0.11 -5.20
CA TYR A 238 14.13 0.99 -6.37
C TYR A 238 14.69 2.37 -6.01
N VAL A 239 14.18 3.00 -4.95
CA VAL A 239 14.67 4.30 -4.47
C VAL A 239 16.15 4.19 -4.05
N ALA A 240 16.52 3.11 -3.35
CA ALA A 240 17.90 2.87 -2.94
C ALA A 240 18.86 2.73 -4.15
N GLY A 241 18.43 2.05 -5.22
CA GLY A 241 19.19 1.93 -6.47
C GLY A 241 19.41 3.28 -7.16
N VAL A 242 18.36 4.11 -7.25
CA VAL A 242 18.48 5.48 -7.82
C VAL A 242 19.40 6.36 -6.97
N ALA A 243 19.32 6.25 -5.64
CA ALA A 243 20.23 6.94 -4.73
C ALA A 243 21.69 6.50 -4.95
N ALA A 244 21.94 5.20 -5.14
CA ALA A 244 23.27 4.66 -5.43
C ALA A 244 23.82 5.16 -6.77
N LEU A 245 22.98 5.28 -7.81
CA LEU A 245 23.37 5.87 -9.10
C LEU A 245 23.80 7.33 -8.95
N TYR A 246 23.09 8.10 -8.12
CA TYR A 246 23.48 9.48 -7.83
C TYR A 246 24.82 9.55 -7.12
N ILE A 247 25.01 8.74 -6.07
CA ILE A 247 26.29 8.65 -5.35
C ILE A 247 27.43 8.29 -6.30
N SER A 248 27.24 7.30 -7.17
CA SER A 248 28.24 6.87 -8.14
C SER A 248 28.60 7.98 -9.14
N LYS A 249 27.60 8.72 -9.63
CA LYS A 249 27.80 9.86 -10.53
C LYS A 249 28.56 11.01 -9.89
N HIS A 250 28.52 11.13 -8.56
CA HIS A 250 29.12 12.20 -7.78
C HIS A 250 30.31 11.71 -6.93
N GLU A 251 31.23 10.98 -7.56
CA GLU A 251 32.54 10.54 -7.00
C GLU A 251 32.47 9.49 -5.86
N GLY A 252 31.30 8.92 -5.61
CA GLY A 252 31.12 7.80 -4.69
C GLY A 252 31.04 8.19 -3.21
N ARG A 253 30.76 7.22 -2.35
CA ARG A 253 30.46 7.46 -0.93
C ARG A 253 31.59 8.14 -0.14
N SER A 254 32.85 7.93 -0.54
CA SER A 254 34.03 8.39 0.21
C SER A 254 34.22 9.90 0.21
N VAL A 255 33.65 10.62 -0.76
CA VAL A 255 33.81 12.08 -0.87
C VAL A 255 32.73 12.86 -0.14
N HIS A 256 31.69 12.18 0.34
CA HIS A 256 30.50 12.81 0.91
C HIS A 256 30.62 12.97 2.42
N GLY A 257 30.34 14.18 2.91
CA GLY A 257 30.35 14.50 4.35
C GLY A 257 29.13 13.97 5.11
N LYS A 258 29.08 14.25 6.42
CA LYS A 258 28.03 13.77 7.35
C LYS A 258 26.59 14.15 6.96
N ASP A 259 26.41 15.28 6.27
CA ASP A 259 25.08 15.83 5.94
C ASP A 259 24.53 15.33 4.59
N PHE A 260 25.33 14.58 3.85
CA PHE A 260 25.00 14.15 2.48
C PHE A 260 23.73 13.29 2.41
N ALA A 261 23.48 12.43 3.41
CA ALA A 261 22.29 11.58 3.41
C ALA A 261 21.00 12.43 3.44
N THR A 262 20.99 13.51 4.23
CA THR A 262 19.87 14.46 4.30
C THR A 262 19.73 15.22 2.98
N GLN A 263 20.83 15.71 2.41
CA GLN A 263 20.82 16.41 1.12
C GLN A 263 20.31 15.52 -0.02
N LEU A 264 20.77 14.26 -0.08
CA LEU A 264 20.31 13.29 -1.06
C LEU A 264 18.83 12.94 -0.85
N SER A 265 18.38 12.80 0.39
CA SER A 265 16.96 12.60 0.70
C SER A 265 16.11 13.77 0.21
N GLY A 266 16.51 15.02 0.51
CA GLY A 266 15.84 16.22 0.01
C GLY A 266 15.79 16.27 -1.52
N ARG A 267 16.89 15.89 -2.19
CA ARG A 267 16.96 15.81 -3.64
C ARG A 267 16.04 14.74 -4.24
N ILE A 268 15.97 13.55 -3.63
CA ILE A 268 15.03 12.48 -3.96
C ILE A 268 13.60 12.99 -3.86
N VAL A 269 13.24 13.56 -2.72
CA VAL A 269 11.89 14.10 -2.49
C VAL A 269 11.57 15.19 -3.50
N SER A 270 12.46 16.14 -3.74
CA SER A 270 12.21 17.28 -4.65
C SER A 270 12.07 16.91 -6.12
N SER A 271 12.51 15.71 -6.50
CA SER A 271 12.43 15.21 -7.87
C SER A 271 11.07 14.60 -8.21
N GLY A 272 10.19 14.43 -7.23
CA GLY A 272 8.91 13.75 -7.38
C GLY A 272 7.94 14.40 -8.37
N GLU A 273 7.15 13.55 -9.02
CA GLU A 273 6.08 13.94 -9.94
C GLU A 273 4.72 13.53 -9.41
N SER A 274 3.76 14.44 -9.45
CA SER A 274 2.40 14.15 -9.00
C SER A 274 1.78 12.97 -9.74
N LEU A 275 1.03 12.16 -8.99
CA LEU A 275 0.25 11.05 -9.51
C LEU A 275 -1.24 11.41 -9.46
N PRO A 276 -2.07 10.91 -10.39
CA PRO A 276 -3.51 11.08 -10.30
C PRO A 276 -4.04 10.37 -9.05
N TRP A 277 -5.09 10.92 -8.44
CA TRP A 277 -5.76 10.29 -7.33
C TRP A 277 -6.37 8.96 -7.80
N GLN A 278 -6.04 7.88 -7.09
CA GLN A 278 -6.70 6.60 -7.23
C GLN A 278 -6.86 5.99 -5.84
N LEU A 279 -7.98 5.29 -5.66
CA LEU A 279 -8.21 4.53 -4.46
C LEU A 279 -7.75 3.08 -4.59
N PHE A 280 -8.08 2.48 -5.74
CA PHE A 280 -7.75 1.12 -6.12
C PHE A 280 -7.08 1.13 -7.48
N GLU A 281 -6.23 0.14 -7.74
CA GLU A 281 -5.76 -0.08 -9.10
C GLU A 281 -6.98 -0.37 -10.01
N PRO A 282 -7.20 0.44 -11.06
CA PRO A 282 -8.32 0.25 -11.96
C PRO A 282 -8.17 -1.06 -12.73
N GLN A 283 -9.29 -1.63 -13.19
CA GLN A 283 -9.28 -2.81 -14.07
C GLN A 283 -8.82 -2.52 -15.51
N GLY A 284 -8.60 -1.24 -15.82
CA GLY A 284 -8.12 -0.75 -17.11
C GLY A 284 -7.36 0.55 -16.91
N LEU A 285 -7.66 1.57 -17.71
CA LEU A 285 -7.04 2.89 -17.53
C LEU A 285 -7.45 3.54 -16.21
N PRO A 286 -6.56 4.36 -15.60
CA PRO A 286 -6.91 5.21 -14.47
C PRO A 286 -8.15 6.05 -14.75
N THR A 287 -9.07 6.08 -13.78
CA THR A 287 -10.21 6.99 -13.84
C THR A 287 -9.72 8.40 -13.56
N ASP A 288 -10.04 9.35 -14.42
CA ASP A 288 -9.74 10.75 -14.15
C ASP A 288 -10.76 11.31 -13.14
N PHE A 289 -10.31 11.52 -11.91
CA PHE A 289 -11.11 12.15 -10.86
C PHE A 289 -10.93 13.66 -10.82
N GLU A 290 -10.09 14.24 -11.69
CA GLU A 290 -9.68 15.65 -11.67
C GLU A 290 -8.96 16.05 -10.36
N TYR A 291 -8.41 15.07 -9.65
CA TYR A 291 -7.64 15.26 -8.42
C TYR A 291 -6.28 14.57 -8.53
N LEU A 292 -5.27 15.20 -7.91
CA LEU A 292 -3.98 14.57 -7.67
C LEU A 292 -4.01 13.80 -6.35
N ALA A 293 -3.24 12.71 -6.28
CA ALA A 293 -3.07 11.92 -5.08
C ALA A 293 -2.45 12.80 -3.97
N PRO A 294 -2.99 12.74 -2.73
CA PRO A 294 -2.51 13.56 -1.64
C PRO A 294 -1.09 13.15 -1.23
N VAL A 295 -0.38 14.10 -0.62
CA VAL A 295 0.96 13.85 -0.08
C VAL A 295 0.92 12.73 0.97
N THR A 296 -0.18 12.61 1.70
CA THR A 296 -0.39 11.51 2.65
C THR A 296 -0.45 10.13 2.00
N GLN A 297 -0.67 10.04 0.69
CA GLN A 297 -0.69 8.78 -0.06
C GLN A 297 0.61 8.52 -0.83
N VAL A 298 1.21 9.54 -1.44
CA VAL A 298 2.33 9.37 -2.38
C VAL A 298 3.55 10.24 -2.06
N GLY A 299 3.56 10.94 -0.92
CA GLY A 299 4.61 11.90 -0.59
C GLY A 299 4.66 13.02 -1.62
N ASN A 300 5.85 13.42 -2.06
CA ASN A 300 5.98 14.42 -3.13
C ASN A 300 5.77 13.85 -4.55
N GLY A 301 5.11 12.69 -4.68
CA GLY A 301 4.82 12.03 -5.94
C GLY A 301 5.78 10.88 -6.27
N ILE A 302 5.80 10.41 -7.52
CA ILE A 302 6.69 9.34 -7.97
C ILE A 302 8.09 9.87 -8.26
N LEU A 303 9.11 9.18 -7.76
CA LEU A 303 10.53 9.50 -7.96
C LEU A 303 10.87 9.60 -9.46
N ASN A 304 11.45 10.73 -9.87
CA ASN A 304 11.98 10.92 -11.23
C ASN A 304 13.52 10.85 -11.21
N ALA A 305 14.06 9.68 -11.54
CA ALA A 305 15.50 9.44 -11.55
C ALA A 305 16.26 10.37 -12.51
N SER A 306 15.66 10.73 -13.65
CA SER A 306 16.27 11.64 -14.62
C SER A 306 16.40 13.06 -14.07
N LYS A 307 15.38 13.58 -13.38
CA LYS A 307 15.46 14.87 -12.68
C LYS A 307 16.53 14.83 -11.59
N LEU A 308 16.50 13.80 -10.76
CA LEU A 308 17.46 13.62 -9.66
C LEU A 308 18.91 13.57 -10.15
N LEU A 309 19.20 12.88 -11.25
CA LEU A 309 20.56 12.78 -11.80
C LEU A 309 20.95 13.96 -12.69
N GLY A 310 19.99 14.59 -13.36
CA GLY A 310 20.22 15.55 -14.43
C GLY A 310 20.15 17.02 -14.02
N HIS A 311 19.26 17.37 -13.08
CA HIS A 311 19.00 18.76 -12.75
C HIS A 311 20.19 19.44 -12.06
N LYS A 312 20.44 20.70 -12.40
CA LYS A 312 21.44 21.56 -11.76
C LYS A 312 20.86 22.33 -10.59
N THR A 313 19.54 22.50 -10.54
CA THR A 313 18.84 22.99 -9.36
C THR A 313 18.86 21.95 -8.25
N SER A 314 19.16 22.37 -7.02
CA SER A 314 18.98 21.56 -5.81
C SER A 314 18.28 22.38 -4.72
N LEU A 315 17.51 21.68 -3.89
CA LEU A 315 16.78 22.29 -2.77
C LEU A 315 17.32 21.78 -1.44
N SER A 316 17.36 22.67 -0.45
CA SER A 316 17.46 22.32 0.97
C SER A 316 16.22 22.85 1.68
N PHE A 317 15.47 21.96 2.35
CA PHE A 317 14.19 22.28 2.95
C PHE A 317 13.79 21.26 4.00
N GLU A 318 12.96 21.71 4.94
CA GLU A 318 12.06 20.83 5.68
C GLU A 318 10.76 20.72 4.89
N LYS A 319 10.14 19.53 4.88
CA LYS A 319 8.81 19.37 4.26
C LYS A 319 7.82 20.30 4.95
N PHE A 320 6.93 20.96 4.21
CA PHE A 320 6.06 22.01 4.75
C PHE A 320 4.89 21.42 5.55
N ALA A 321 5.18 20.94 6.76
CA ALA A 321 4.18 20.52 7.72
C ALA A 321 3.48 21.76 8.31
N LEU A 322 2.31 22.07 7.77
CA LEU A 322 1.49 23.23 8.18
C LEU A 322 0.81 22.99 9.53
N ASN A 323 0.93 21.78 10.09
CA ASN A 323 0.36 21.37 11.36
C ASN A 323 -1.18 21.47 11.36
N ASP A 324 -1.79 21.93 12.46
CA ASP A 324 -3.23 21.84 12.73
C ASP A 324 -3.87 23.20 13.08
N THR A 325 -5.19 23.26 13.36
CA THR A 325 -5.83 24.55 13.72
C THR A 325 -5.35 25.11 15.07
N GLY A 326 -4.85 24.28 15.96
CA GLY A 326 -4.35 24.69 17.28
C GLY A 326 -2.90 25.17 17.29
N SER A 327 -2.13 24.83 16.27
CA SER A 327 -0.68 25.08 16.20
C SER A 327 -0.21 25.30 14.75
N PHE A 328 -1.02 26.00 13.95
CA PHE A 328 -0.79 26.25 12.53
C PHE A 328 0.59 26.85 12.27
N SER A 329 1.37 26.19 11.41
CA SER A 329 2.70 26.63 10.98
C SER A 329 2.59 27.39 9.66
N ARG A 330 2.60 28.71 9.76
CA ARG A 330 2.28 29.64 8.67
C ARG A 330 3.41 29.87 7.66
N TYR A 331 4.64 29.98 8.13
CA TYR A 331 5.78 30.40 7.33
C TYR A 331 6.75 29.24 7.12
N HIS A 332 7.09 28.98 5.86
CA HIS A 332 8.03 27.94 5.47
C HIS A 332 9.05 28.48 4.47
N THR A 333 10.28 27.99 4.52
CA THR A 333 11.39 28.42 3.66
C THR A 333 11.97 27.25 2.90
N VAL A 334 12.55 27.55 1.74
CA VAL A 334 13.30 26.60 0.92
C VAL A 334 14.54 27.30 0.39
N GLU A 335 15.70 26.71 0.59
CA GLU A 335 16.91 27.18 -0.05
C GLU A 335 17.01 26.60 -1.47
N VAL A 336 17.19 27.46 -2.46
CA VAL A 336 17.41 27.06 -3.86
C VAL A 336 18.87 27.29 -4.21
N THR A 337 19.54 26.24 -4.68
CA THR A 337 20.93 26.30 -5.15
C THR A 337 20.99 26.04 -6.65
N ASN A 338 21.74 26.89 -7.36
CA ASN A 338 21.99 26.75 -8.79
C ASN A 338 23.39 26.17 -9.03
N ASN A 339 23.48 24.86 -9.29
CA ASN A 339 24.74 24.19 -9.63
C ASN A 339 25.06 24.24 -11.14
N GLY A 340 24.38 25.12 -11.88
CA GLY A 340 24.62 25.39 -13.29
C GLY A 340 25.71 26.44 -13.49
N ASP A 341 25.94 26.75 -14.76
CA ASP A 341 26.93 27.69 -15.28
C ASP A 341 26.32 29.03 -15.73
N SER A 342 24.99 29.15 -15.71
CA SER A 342 24.25 30.37 -16.02
C SER A 342 23.26 30.75 -14.91
N PRO A 343 22.96 32.05 -14.70
CA PRO A 343 21.94 32.46 -13.73
C PRO A 343 20.55 31.91 -14.07
N VAL A 344 19.81 31.48 -13.06
CA VAL A 344 18.44 30.94 -13.21
C VAL A 344 17.46 31.79 -12.42
N THR A 345 16.34 32.14 -13.05
CA THR A 345 15.20 32.76 -12.37
C THR A 345 14.18 31.69 -12.03
N TYR A 346 13.70 31.65 -10.79
CA TYR A 346 12.72 30.67 -10.32
C TYR A 346 11.37 31.30 -10.04
N ASN A 347 10.31 30.60 -10.46
CA ASN A 347 8.93 30.92 -10.15
C ASN A 347 8.33 29.84 -9.27
N PHE A 348 7.54 30.26 -8.27
CA PHE A 348 6.89 29.38 -7.30
C PHE A 348 5.39 29.33 -7.59
N THR A 349 4.82 28.13 -7.61
CA THR A 349 3.39 27.92 -7.86
C THR A 349 2.83 26.86 -6.94
N LEU A 350 1.60 27.06 -6.47
CA LEU A 350 0.86 26.08 -5.68
C LEU A 350 0.26 25.03 -6.61
N GLU A 351 0.53 23.76 -6.37
CA GLU A 351 -0.20 22.65 -6.98
C GLU A 351 -0.92 21.86 -5.88
N PRO A 352 -2.25 22.05 -5.73
CA PRO A 352 -3.01 21.36 -4.71
C PRO A 352 -3.25 19.88 -5.08
N ALA A 353 -3.27 19.03 -4.07
CA ALA A 353 -3.75 17.65 -4.18
C ALA A 353 -5.12 17.50 -3.48
N SER A 354 -5.77 16.35 -3.64
CA SER A 354 -7.04 16.10 -2.96
C SER A 354 -6.91 16.20 -1.44
N GLY A 355 -7.94 16.71 -0.77
CA GLY A 355 -8.14 16.50 0.66
C GLY A 355 -8.64 15.09 0.98
N LEU A 356 -8.51 14.69 2.25
CA LEU A 356 -9.04 13.46 2.83
C LEU A 356 -9.79 13.78 4.12
N PHE A 357 -10.97 13.20 4.31
CA PHE A 357 -11.61 13.17 5.63
C PHE A 357 -11.08 11.99 6.43
N ALA A 358 -10.43 12.25 7.56
CA ALA A 358 -9.89 11.20 8.42
C ALA A 358 -10.95 10.61 9.37
N GLN A 359 -12.14 11.20 9.47
CA GLN A 359 -13.25 10.59 10.20
C GLN A 359 -13.85 9.45 9.37
N GLY A 360 -13.85 8.24 9.93
CA GLY A 360 -14.41 7.07 9.27
C GLY A 360 -15.94 7.02 9.33
N ARG A 361 -16.54 6.13 8.55
CA ARG A 361 -18.00 5.90 8.54
C ARG A 361 -18.55 5.39 9.87
N ILE A 362 -17.70 4.76 10.68
CA ILE A 362 -18.04 4.28 12.02
C ILE A 362 -17.67 5.36 13.03
N SER A 363 -18.65 5.77 13.83
CA SER A 363 -18.45 6.77 14.89
C SER A 363 -17.34 6.33 15.84
N GLY A 364 -16.40 7.24 16.10
CA GLY A 364 -15.27 6.99 16.99
C GLY A 364 -14.09 6.25 16.35
N LEU A 365 -14.12 5.90 15.05
CA LEU A 365 -12.97 5.34 14.34
C LEU A 365 -12.50 6.27 13.21
N LEU A 366 -11.22 6.14 12.83
CA LEU A 366 -10.65 6.86 11.68
C LEU A 366 -10.93 6.12 10.37
N ALA A 367 -11.01 6.90 9.29
CA ALA A 367 -11.26 6.45 7.94
C ALA A 367 -10.28 5.36 7.49
N ASP A 368 -10.79 4.39 6.73
CA ASP A 368 -9.96 3.46 5.96
C ASP A 368 -9.98 3.81 4.46
N ILE A 369 -9.46 2.89 3.64
CA ILE A 369 -9.44 3.04 2.19
C ILE A 369 -10.85 3.15 1.58
N LEU A 370 -11.86 2.46 2.08
CA LEU A 370 -13.23 2.49 1.55
C LEU A 370 -13.95 3.81 1.86
N ASP A 371 -13.55 4.52 2.91
CA ASP A 371 -14.12 5.80 3.31
C ASP A 371 -13.56 6.98 2.51
N ALA A 372 -12.37 6.82 1.93
CA ALA A 372 -11.64 7.89 1.28
C ALA A 372 -12.32 8.37 -0.01
N LYS A 373 -12.71 9.64 -0.03
CA LYS A 373 -13.24 10.36 -1.20
C LYS A 373 -12.44 11.63 -1.39
N PRO A 374 -11.99 11.94 -2.62
CA PRO A 374 -11.24 13.16 -2.85
C PRO A 374 -12.20 14.35 -2.75
N PHE A 375 -11.72 15.45 -2.19
CA PHE A 375 -12.41 16.73 -2.23
C PHE A 375 -11.38 17.87 -2.33
N SER A 376 -11.83 19.04 -2.73
CA SER A 376 -10.96 20.21 -2.82
C SER A 376 -10.89 20.93 -1.47
N LEU A 377 -9.68 21.11 -0.96
CA LEU A 377 -9.39 21.98 0.18
C LEU A 377 -8.02 22.60 -0.01
N VAL A 378 -7.99 23.85 -0.48
CA VAL A 378 -6.77 24.49 -0.96
C VAL A 378 -6.44 25.69 -0.08
N PRO A 379 -5.26 25.74 0.55
CA PRO A 379 -4.83 26.92 1.30
C PRO A 379 -4.48 28.04 0.33
N THR A 380 -4.72 29.29 0.73
CA THR A 380 -4.16 30.45 0.03
C THR A 380 -2.68 30.55 0.38
N VAL A 381 -1.81 30.73 -0.63
CA VAL A 381 -0.37 30.88 -0.41
C VAL A 381 0.12 32.16 -1.08
N THR A 382 0.87 32.97 -0.35
CA THR A 382 1.63 34.08 -0.93
C THR A 382 3.08 33.65 -1.10
N PHE A 383 3.59 33.83 -2.31
CA PHE A 383 4.98 33.56 -2.67
C PHE A 383 5.84 34.82 -2.53
N PRO A 384 7.17 34.66 -2.54
CA PRO A 384 8.08 35.80 -2.59
C PRO A 384 7.74 36.77 -3.72
N SER A 385 7.83 38.07 -3.43
CA SER A 385 7.64 39.12 -4.42
C SER A 385 8.95 39.45 -5.14
N GLY A 386 8.85 39.88 -6.40
CA GLY A 386 10.01 40.23 -7.21
C GLY A 386 10.59 39.07 -8.01
N VAL A 387 11.80 39.27 -8.55
CA VAL A 387 12.49 38.29 -9.40
C VAL A 387 13.45 37.48 -8.54
N PHE A 388 13.09 36.22 -8.25
CA PHE A 388 13.98 35.30 -7.54
C PHE A 388 15.03 34.73 -8.51
N ARG A 389 16.18 35.40 -8.60
CA ARG A 389 17.31 35.01 -9.46
C ARG A 389 18.47 34.49 -8.62
N VAL A 390 18.99 33.32 -8.99
CA VAL A 390 20.14 32.66 -8.34
C VAL A 390 21.27 32.52 -9.36
N ASN A 391 22.43 33.07 -9.03
CA ASN A 391 23.61 33.01 -9.89
C ASN A 391 24.29 31.62 -9.86
N PRO A 392 25.17 31.30 -10.82
CA PRO A 392 25.95 30.07 -10.81
C PRO A 392 26.69 29.85 -9.49
N GLY A 393 26.53 28.68 -8.88
CA GLY A 393 27.15 28.31 -7.61
C GLY A 393 26.55 29.00 -6.37
N GLU A 394 25.52 29.84 -6.53
CA GLU A 394 24.86 30.53 -5.43
C GLU A 394 23.74 29.67 -4.83
N SER A 395 23.54 29.83 -3.52
CA SER A 395 22.40 29.32 -2.75
C SER A 395 21.64 30.50 -2.14
N LYS A 396 20.31 30.51 -2.26
CA LYS A 396 19.44 31.56 -1.71
C LYS A 396 18.26 30.96 -0.94
N GLU A 397 18.09 31.38 0.32
CA GLU A 397 17.03 30.91 1.24
C GLU A 397 16.02 32.01 1.61
N LEU A 398 16.52 33.17 2.06
CA LEU A 398 15.72 34.22 2.70
C LEU A 398 14.64 34.83 1.79
N GLU A 399 14.84 34.79 0.47
CA GLU A 399 13.90 35.30 -0.52
C GLU A 399 12.85 34.25 -0.94
N ALA A 400 12.77 33.08 -0.28
CA ALA A 400 11.89 31.97 -0.67
C ALA A 400 10.80 31.64 0.37
N GLN A 401 10.38 32.61 1.19
CA GLN A 401 9.35 32.39 2.20
C GLN A 401 7.96 32.19 1.57
N CYS A 402 7.39 31.00 1.78
CA CYS A 402 6.01 30.69 1.44
C CYS A 402 5.12 30.99 2.65
N ASN A 403 4.15 31.90 2.48
CA ASN A 403 3.21 32.29 3.53
C ASN A 403 1.86 31.62 3.28
N PHE A 404 1.54 30.62 4.09
CA PHE A 404 0.28 29.89 4.01
C PHE A 404 -0.79 30.57 4.85
N MET A 405 -1.97 30.72 4.27
CA MET A 405 -3.19 31.06 5.01
C MET A 405 -4.01 29.79 5.18
N PHE A 406 -4.60 29.67 6.37
CA PHE A 406 -5.48 28.57 6.67
C PHE A 406 -6.69 28.58 5.70
N PRO A 407 -7.09 27.43 5.13
CA PRO A 407 -8.22 27.38 4.21
C PRO A 407 -9.54 27.66 4.94
N GLU A 408 -10.41 28.48 4.35
CA GLU A 408 -11.73 28.78 4.93
C GLU A 408 -12.70 27.60 4.77
N THR A 409 -13.67 27.51 5.68
CA THR A 409 -14.84 26.60 5.64
C THR A 409 -14.56 25.12 5.83
N ILE A 410 -14.50 24.63 7.08
CA ILE A 410 -14.56 23.17 7.29
C ILE A 410 -15.16 22.79 8.65
N ASP A 411 -15.93 21.70 8.60
CA ASP A 411 -16.42 20.95 9.75
C ASP A 411 -15.27 20.11 10.33
N GLU A 412 -14.68 20.58 11.44
CA GLU A 412 -13.56 19.89 12.11
C GLU A 412 -13.92 18.46 12.53
N ALA A 413 -15.20 18.14 12.75
CA ALA A 413 -15.62 16.79 13.17
C ALA A 413 -15.37 15.73 12.10
N LYS A 414 -15.20 16.13 10.83
CA LYS A 414 -14.83 15.23 9.73
C LYS A 414 -13.33 14.96 9.62
N LEU A 415 -12.53 15.61 10.47
CA LEU A 415 -11.07 15.50 10.50
C LEU A 415 -10.44 15.73 9.11
N PRO A 416 -10.72 16.86 8.45
CA PRO A 416 -10.17 17.17 7.13
C PRO A 416 -8.64 17.31 7.14
N VAL A 417 -7.97 16.64 6.21
CA VAL A 417 -6.53 16.78 5.93
C VAL A 417 -6.38 17.27 4.50
N TYR A 418 -5.54 18.27 4.28
CA TYR A 418 -5.26 18.85 2.96
C TYR A 418 -3.76 18.82 2.67
N SER A 419 -3.41 18.77 1.40
CA SER A 419 -2.01 18.65 0.98
C SER A 419 -1.80 19.09 -0.46
N GLY A 420 -0.54 19.13 -0.89
CA GLY A 420 -0.14 19.43 -2.26
C GLY A 420 1.36 19.69 -2.32
N ARG A 421 1.80 20.44 -3.33
CA ARG A 421 3.20 20.81 -3.48
C ARG A 421 3.38 22.26 -3.90
N ILE A 422 4.50 22.86 -3.47
CA ILE A 422 5.01 24.09 -4.03
C ILE A 422 5.97 23.71 -5.16
N VAL A 423 5.56 23.96 -6.40
CA VAL A 423 6.36 23.70 -7.59
C VAL A 423 7.26 24.91 -7.85
N ILE A 424 8.55 24.65 -8.00
CA ILE A 424 9.59 25.64 -8.25
C ILE A 424 10.13 25.39 -9.65
N LYS A 425 9.83 26.30 -10.58
CA LYS A 425 10.20 26.20 -11.99
C LYS A 425 11.29 27.20 -12.32
N GLY A 426 12.42 26.71 -12.81
CA GLY A 426 13.53 27.54 -13.28
C GLY A 426 13.36 27.99 -14.74
N SER A 427 13.95 29.13 -15.08
CA SER A 427 14.04 29.63 -16.47
C SER A 427 14.86 28.73 -17.39
N ASN A 428 15.63 27.80 -16.84
CA ASN A 428 16.34 26.74 -17.54
C ASN A 428 15.44 25.54 -17.90
N GLY A 429 14.15 25.58 -17.56
CA GLY A 429 13.18 24.51 -17.83
C GLY A 429 13.14 23.41 -16.77
N GLU A 430 14.00 23.46 -15.75
CA GLU A 430 13.98 22.51 -14.65
C GLU A 430 12.81 22.77 -13.70
N THR A 431 12.27 21.69 -13.13
CA THR A 431 11.16 21.78 -12.17
C THR A 431 11.41 20.82 -11.02
N VAL A 432 11.39 21.37 -9.81
CA VAL A 432 11.49 20.65 -8.53
C VAL A 432 10.34 21.10 -7.63
N ALA A 433 10.01 20.35 -6.58
CA ALA A 433 8.89 20.71 -5.72
C ALA A 433 9.11 20.38 -4.24
N VAL A 434 8.41 21.09 -3.36
CA VAL A 434 8.38 20.82 -1.91
C VAL A 434 6.95 20.42 -1.49
N PRO A 435 6.74 19.28 -0.83
CA PRO A 435 5.40 18.88 -0.39
C PRO A 435 4.94 19.71 0.81
N TYR A 436 3.63 19.95 0.89
CA TYR A 436 2.98 20.51 2.08
C TYR A 436 1.80 19.64 2.53
N MET A 437 1.50 19.69 3.83
CA MET A 437 0.35 19.02 4.43
C MET A 437 -0.14 19.82 5.64
N GLY A 438 -1.46 19.94 5.79
CA GLY A 438 -2.08 20.46 7.00
C GLY A 438 -3.30 19.65 7.41
N ALA A 439 -3.56 19.63 8.71
CA ALA A 439 -4.81 19.16 9.30
C ALA A 439 -5.69 20.39 9.56
N ALA A 440 -6.94 20.31 9.14
CA ALA A 440 -7.88 21.40 9.35
C ALA A 440 -8.87 21.11 10.48
N PHE A 441 -8.30 20.68 11.60
CA PHE A 441 -8.95 20.42 12.87
C PHE A 441 -7.90 20.52 13.97
N ASN A 442 -8.29 20.67 15.23
CA ASN A 442 -7.32 20.68 16.34
C ASN A 442 -7.01 19.25 16.78
N LEU A 443 -5.87 18.69 16.37
CA LEU A 443 -5.52 17.29 16.62
C LEU A 443 -5.43 16.99 18.12
N LYS A 444 -4.84 17.90 18.90
CA LYS A 444 -4.74 17.73 20.35
C LYS A 444 -6.11 17.61 21.02
N THR A 445 -7.08 18.44 20.62
CA THR A 445 -8.47 18.35 21.10
C THR A 445 -9.12 17.04 20.68
N GLN A 446 -8.93 16.62 19.41
CA GLN A 446 -9.51 15.38 18.88
C GLN A 446 -8.93 14.11 19.52
N MET A 447 -7.65 14.13 19.92
CA MET A 447 -7.00 13.00 20.60
C MET A 447 -7.35 12.91 22.09
N ARG A 448 -7.40 14.05 22.81
CA ARG A 448 -7.63 14.06 24.26
C ARG A 448 -9.03 13.64 24.69
N GLY A 449 -10.00 13.61 23.77
CA GLY A 449 -11.40 13.30 24.08
C GLY A 449 -11.95 11.99 23.52
N ALA A 450 -11.17 11.20 22.77
CA ALA A 450 -11.73 10.08 22.00
C ALA A 450 -10.70 8.99 21.63
N MET A 451 -9.96 8.45 22.60
CA MET A 451 -9.05 7.32 22.32
C MET A 451 -9.82 6.05 21.95
N PHE A 452 -10.95 5.81 22.60
CA PHE A 452 -11.83 4.68 22.34
C PHE A 452 -13.11 5.17 21.65
N PRO A 453 -13.71 4.38 20.73
CA PRO A 453 -15.04 4.67 20.24
C PRO A 453 -16.07 4.54 21.38
N PRO A 454 -17.28 5.12 21.23
CA PRO A 454 -18.35 4.95 22.21
C PRO A 454 -18.56 3.48 22.56
N THR A 455 -18.81 3.18 23.83
CA THR A 455 -18.96 1.83 24.41
C THR A 455 -17.69 0.99 24.56
N TYR A 456 -16.50 1.50 24.21
CA TYR A 456 -15.22 0.82 24.46
C TYR A 456 -14.32 1.63 25.42
N PRO A 457 -13.36 0.97 26.09
CA PRO A 457 -13.20 -0.50 26.18
C PRO A 457 -14.37 -1.14 26.95
N VAL A 458 -14.63 -2.43 26.70
CA VAL A 458 -15.56 -3.22 27.53
C VAL A 458 -14.79 -4.27 28.30
N GLN A 459 -15.15 -4.44 29.56
CA GLN A 459 -14.65 -5.54 30.37
C GLN A 459 -15.79 -6.50 30.68
N ARG A 460 -15.57 -7.78 30.38
CA ARG A 460 -16.53 -8.86 30.61
C ARG A 460 -15.86 -10.02 31.33
N SER A 461 -16.65 -10.89 31.95
CA SER A 461 -16.16 -12.11 32.58
C SER A 461 -17.23 -13.20 32.63
N GLY A 462 -16.85 -14.40 33.06
CA GLY A 462 -17.74 -15.52 33.27
C GLY A 462 -18.16 -16.25 31.98
N PRO A 463 -18.96 -17.31 32.11
CA PRO A 463 -19.40 -18.12 30.97
C PRO A 463 -20.51 -17.43 30.17
N GLY A 464 -21.21 -16.47 30.79
CA GLY A 464 -22.26 -15.66 30.15
C GLY A 464 -21.77 -14.33 29.61
N SER A 465 -20.46 -14.04 29.67
CA SER A 465 -19.88 -12.75 29.27
C SER A 465 -20.57 -11.56 29.96
N GLN A 466 -20.73 -11.66 31.28
CA GLN A 466 -21.33 -10.64 32.12
C GLN A 466 -20.46 -9.39 32.24
N ASP A 467 -21.10 -8.25 32.52
CA ASP A 467 -20.42 -6.99 32.86
C ASP A 467 -19.61 -7.09 34.15
N ILE A 468 -18.51 -6.34 34.27
CA ILE A 468 -17.71 -6.30 35.49
C ILE A 468 -18.49 -5.71 36.67
N ASP A 469 -19.39 -4.75 36.44
CA ASP A 469 -20.21 -4.19 37.52
C ASP A 469 -21.04 -5.28 38.21
N ALA A 470 -21.42 -6.32 37.46
CA ALA A 470 -22.08 -7.52 37.99
C ALA A 470 -21.12 -8.66 38.35
N TYR A 471 -19.93 -8.72 37.73
CA TYR A 471 -18.96 -9.80 37.85
C TYR A 471 -17.55 -9.25 38.14
N HIS A 472 -17.32 -8.92 39.41
CA HIS A 472 -16.10 -8.28 39.95
C HIS A 472 -15.36 -9.13 40.99
N THR A 473 -15.79 -10.37 41.21
CA THR A 473 -15.08 -11.34 42.05
C THR A 473 -14.46 -12.39 41.16
N TYR A 474 -13.15 -12.62 41.30
CA TYR A 474 -12.41 -13.54 40.44
C TYR A 474 -11.69 -14.60 41.26
N ALA A 475 -11.95 -15.87 40.98
CA ALA A 475 -11.14 -16.99 41.45
C ALA A 475 -10.10 -17.44 40.40
N PHE A 476 -10.06 -16.80 39.23
CA PHE A 476 -9.16 -17.15 38.11
C PHE A 476 -9.32 -18.60 37.63
N ASN A 477 -10.54 -19.12 37.70
CA ASN A 477 -10.86 -20.47 37.24
C ASN A 477 -11.01 -20.49 35.70
N THR A 478 -10.02 -21.08 35.03
CA THR A 478 -9.92 -21.13 33.56
C THR A 478 -10.75 -22.24 32.91
N SER A 479 -11.51 -23.03 33.67
CA SER A 479 -12.36 -24.08 33.10
C SER A 479 -13.36 -23.50 32.09
N ARG A 480 -13.72 -24.28 31.07
CA ARG A 480 -14.69 -23.86 30.03
C ARG A 480 -16.04 -23.46 30.62
N ALA A 481 -16.43 -24.06 31.74
CA ALA A 481 -17.69 -23.77 32.42
C ALA A 481 -17.64 -22.50 33.30
N ALA A 482 -16.49 -22.21 33.92
CA ALA A 482 -16.37 -21.06 34.82
C ALA A 482 -15.95 -19.78 34.08
N GLN A 483 -14.89 -19.83 33.26
CA GLN A 483 -14.32 -18.66 32.57
C GLN A 483 -14.18 -17.43 33.48
N ASP A 484 -13.74 -17.68 34.71
CA ASP A 484 -13.80 -16.74 35.82
C ASP A 484 -12.52 -15.90 35.86
N PHE A 485 -12.41 -14.94 34.94
CA PHE A 485 -11.28 -14.03 34.84
C PHE A 485 -11.64 -12.82 33.96
N PRO A 486 -11.01 -11.64 34.20
CA PRO A 486 -11.22 -10.46 33.37
C PRO A 486 -10.90 -10.66 31.89
N LYS A 487 -11.83 -10.24 31.02
CA LYS A 487 -11.66 -10.15 29.57
C LYS A 487 -11.92 -8.71 29.14
N VAL A 488 -10.88 -8.01 28.73
CA VAL A 488 -10.99 -6.64 28.21
C VAL A 488 -10.95 -6.70 26.69
N ASN A 489 -11.96 -6.09 26.06
CA ASN A 489 -11.97 -5.85 24.64
C ASN A 489 -11.81 -4.34 24.41
N ALA A 490 -10.83 -3.94 23.61
CA ALA A 490 -10.54 -2.55 23.32
C ALA A 490 -10.55 -2.28 21.80
N LYS A 491 -11.00 -1.09 21.42
CA LYS A 491 -10.85 -0.55 20.07
C LYS A 491 -10.20 0.82 20.16
N PHE A 492 -9.27 1.11 19.29
CA PHE A 492 -8.49 2.34 19.36
C PHE A 492 -8.83 3.22 18.17
N LYS A 493 -9.27 4.46 18.42
CA LYS A 493 -9.45 5.48 17.37
C LYS A 493 -8.09 5.88 16.79
N TRP A 494 -7.11 6.09 17.67
CA TRP A 494 -5.76 6.54 17.35
C TRP A 494 -4.74 5.43 17.62
N GLY A 495 -3.56 5.52 16.99
CA GLY A 495 -2.44 4.69 17.41
C GLY A 495 -2.02 5.06 18.83
N THR A 496 -1.70 4.05 19.63
CA THR A 496 -1.37 4.18 21.04
C THR A 496 0.10 3.83 21.27
N LYS A 497 0.89 4.81 21.71
CA LYS A 497 2.32 4.65 21.97
C LYS A 497 2.58 3.61 23.08
N GLU A 498 1.81 3.68 24.15
CA GLU A 498 1.89 2.76 25.28
C GLU A 498 0.48 2.50 25.82
N LEU A 499 0.08 1.24 25.85
CA LEU A 499 -1.15 0.76 26.48
C LEU A 499 -0.76 0.04 27.76
N ARG A 500 -1.43 0.36 28.87
CA ARG A 500 -1.18 -0.24 30.18
C ARG A 500 -2.47 -0.83 30.74
N TRP A 501 -2.33 -1.94 31.45
CA TRP A 501 -3.36 -2.48 32.33
C TRP A 501 -2.71 -2.63 33.70
N ASP A 502 -2.95 -1.65 34.56
CA ASP A 502 -2.32 -1.52 35.86
C ASP A 502 -3.30 -1.89 36.97
N ILE A 503 -2.80 -2.64 37.96
CA ILE A 503 -3.58 -3.07 39.11
C ILE A 503 -3.14 -2.22 40.31
N PHE A 504 -4.13 -1.66 41.00
CA PHE A 504 -3.94 -0.83 42.18
C PHE A 504 -4.68 -1.44 43.38
N ASP A 505 -4.23 -1.11 44.58
CA ASP A 505 -4.91 -1.50 45.80
C ASP A 505 -6.17 -0.65 46.05
N ARG A 506 -7.02 -1.12 46.96
CA ARG A 506 -8.34 -0.54 47.27
C ARG A 506 -8.32 0.91 47.79
N HIS A 507 -7.16 1.46 48.15
CA HIS A 507 -7.01 2.83 48.65
C HIS A 507 -6.50 3.79 47.57
N TYR A 508 -6.19 3.29 46.37
CA TYR A 508 -5.74 4.11 45.26
C TYR A 508 -6.75 5.22 44.92
N LYS A 509 -6.20 6.38 44.60
CA LYS A 509 -6.94 7.51 44.05
C LYS A 509 -6.27 7.93 42.76
N GLU A 510 -7.07 8.35 41.79
CA GLU A 510 -6.56 8.81 40.49
C GLU A 510 -5.57 9.99 40.63
N SER A 511 -5.69 10.80 41.69
CA SER A 511 -4.76 11.87 42.02
C SER A 511 -3.34 11.39 42.37
N ASP A 512 -3.20 10.13 42.76
CA ASP A 512 -1.96 9.54 43.24
C ASP A 512 -1.18 8.87 42.08
N TRP A 513 -1.76 8.84 40.88
CA TRP A 513 -1.13 8.25 39.70
C TRP A 513 0.15 9.00 39.32
N ALA A 514 1.22 8.25 39.09
CA ALA A 514 2.52 8.75 38.65
C ALA A 514 3.10 7.88 37.55
N TYR A 515 3.87 8.49 36.65
CA TYR A 515 4.56 7.80 35.57
C TYR A 515 6.09 7.90 35.70
N PRO A 516 6.83 6.79 35.54
CA PRO A 516 6.32 5.42 35.47
C PRO A 516 5.83 4.94 36.85
N PRO A 517 4.81 4.07 36.92
CA PRO A 517 4.35 3.55 38.21
C PRO A 517 5.38 2.56 38.79
N VAL A 518 5.57 2.61 40.11
CA VAL A 518 6.56 1.81 40.85
C VAL A 518 5.83 0.90 41.83
N VAL A 519 6.12 -0.40 41.81
CA VAL A 519 5.42 -1.39 42.64
C VAL A 519 5.58 -1.05 44.12
N GLY A 520 4.46 -0.94 44.83
CA GLY A 520 4.39 -0.56 46.25
C GLY A 520 4.27 0.93 46.52
N GLU A 521 4.42 1.80 45.51
CA GLU A 521 4.20 3.24 45.64
C GLU A 521 2.79 3.63 45.15
N ASN A 522 2.17 4.59 45.83
CA ASN A 522 0.84 5.14 45.48
C ASN A 522 -0.24 4.05 45.24
N GLY A 523 -0.13 2.95 45.97
CA GLY A 523 -1.03 1.79 45.86
C GLY A 523 -0.87 0.95 44.59
N TYR A 524 0.16 1.17 43.78
CA TYR A 524 0.40 0.36 42.58
C TYR A 524 0.90 -1.05 42.93
N VAL A 525 0.12 -2.07 42.55
CA VAL A 525 0.42 -3.48 42.82
C VAL A 525 1.29 -4.08 41.70
N GLY A 526 1.01 -3.71 40.46
CA GLY A 526 1.75 -4.18 39.29
C GLY A 526 0.92 -4.17 38.01
N ALA A 527 1.58 -4.36 36.87
CA ALA A 527 0.91 -4.46 35.59
C ALA A 527 0.36 -5.88 35.38
N ALA A 528 -0.82 -5.99 34.76
CA ALA A 528 -1.37 -7.26 34.31
C ALA A 528 -0.50 -7.89 33.21
N THR A 529 -0.74 -9.17 32.98
CA THR A 529 -0.37 -9.87 31.74
C THR A 529 -1.63 -10.17 30.94
N TYR A 530 -1.50 -10.54 29.67
CA TYR A 530 -2.62 -11.09 28.90
C TYR A 530 -2.26 -12.40 28.20
N SER A 531 -3.24 -13.29 28.07
CA SER A 531 -3.08 -14.54 27.32
C SER A 531 -2.87 -14.29 25.83
N THR A 532 -1.81 -14.90 25.26
CA THR A 532 -1.51 -14.81 23.82
C THR A 532 -2.58 -15.47 22.94
N TYR A 533 -3.46 -16.29 23.52
CA TYR A 533 -4.57 -16.93 22.80
C TYR A 533 -5.79 -16.02 22.64
N ALA A 534 -5.86 -14.90 23.37
CA ALA A 534 -7.03 -14.03 23.40
C ALA A 534 -7.35 -13.40 22.03
N SER A 535 -6.35 -13.18 21.17
CA SER A 535 -6.55 -12.64 19.82
C SER A 535 -7.27 -13.61 18.88
N GLY A 536 -7.08 -14.93 19.03
CA GLY A 536 -7.59 -15.95 18.12
C GLY A 536 -8.77 -16.78 18.64
N SER A 537 -9.17 -16.62 19.90
CA SER A 537 -10.21 -17.45 20.54
C SER A 537 -11.17 -16.63 21.38
N VAL A 538 -12.42 -17.09 21.52
CA VAL A 538 -13.46 -16.42 22.32
C VAL A 538 -13.56 -16.94 23.76
N THR A 539 -13.04 -18.14 24.00
CA THR A 539 -13.09 -18.86 25.27
C THR A 539 -11.74 -19.51 25.52
N PHE A 540 -11.26 -19.48 26.76
CA PHE A 540 -10.05 -20.19 27.14
C PHE A 540 -10.36 -21.68 27.30
N ASP A 541 -9.57 -22.53 26.65
CA ASP A 541 -9.68 -23.98 26.76
C ASP A 541 -8.46 -24.58 27.47
N PRO A 542 -8.58 -25.00 28.74
CA PRO A 542 -7.45 -25.56 29.48
C PRO A 542 -6.93 -26.88 28.93
N ALA A 543 -7.67 -27.56 28.02
CA ALA A 543 -7.18 -28.78 27.37
C ALA A 543 -6.16 -28.50 26.26
N THR A 544 -6.19 -27.30 25.67
CA THR A 544 -5.37 -26.96 24.48
C THR A 544 -4.57 -25.67 24.65
N MET A 545 -4.87 -24.87 25.67
CA MET A 545 -4.24 -23.58 25.94
C MET A 545 -3.53 -23.60 27.29
N ASP A 546 -2.30 -23.08 27.28
CA ASP A 546 -1.51 -22.89 28.48
C ASP A 546 -1.81 -21.53 29.11
N ARG A 547 -2.19 -21.53 30.40
CA ARG A 547 -2.47 -20.32 31.16
C ARG A 547 -1.22 -19.46 31.40
N GLU A 548 -0.05 -20.07 31.32
CA GLU A 548 1.25 -19.40 31.55
C GLU A 548 1.78 -18.71 30.31
N LYS A 549 1.20 -18.97 29.13
CA LYS A 549 1.60 -18.37 27.84
C LYS A 549 1.00 -16.97 27.68
N VAL A 550 1.55 -16.05 28.45
CA VAL A 550 1.11 -14.66 28.56
C VAL A 550 2.21 -13.68 28.14
N LEU A 551 1.81 -12.46 27.78
CA LEU A 551 2.70 -11.32 27.57
C LEU A 551 2.38 -10.21 28.59
N PRO A 552 3.40 -9.52 29.14
CA PRO A 552 3.19 -8.46 30.12
C PRO A 552 2.79 -7.13 29.47
N PHE A 553 2.00 -6.32 30.19
CA PHE A 553 1.91 -4.89 29.93
C PHE A 553 3.13 -4.15 30.52
N PRO A 554 3.52 -2.96 30.00
CA PRO A 554 2.89 -2.21 28.91
C PRO A 554 3.06 -2.84 27.52
N LEU A 555 2.03 -2.71 26.70
CA LEU A 555 2.15 -2.90 25.26
C LEU A 555 2.57 -1.58 24.61
N ARG A 556 3.35 -1.64 23.53
CA ARG A 556 3.88 -0.44 22.86
C ARG A 556 3.60 -0.48 21.37
N GLY A 557 3.34 0.69 20.79
CA GLY A 557 3.11 0.83 19.36
C GLY A 557 1.85 0.12 18.88
N ILE A 558 0.77 0.18 19.66
CA ILE A 558 -0.53 -0.39 19.29
C ILE A 558 -1.14 0.46 18.18
N GLU A 559 -1.53 -0.18 17.09
CA GLU A 559 -2.20 0.46 15.98
C GLU A 559 -3.63 0.90 16.33
N ARG A 560 -4.18 1.79 15.50
CA ARG A 560 -5.62 2.07 15.56
C ARG A 560 -6.42 0.86 15.07
N THR A 561 -7.64 0.70 15.58
CA THR A 561 -8.61 -0.22 15.00
C THR A 561 -9.07 0.31 13.63
N THR A 562 -9.01 -0.56 12.62
CA THR A 562 -9.49 -0.24 11.28
C THR A 562 -10.97 -0.58 11.13
N THR A 563 -11.68 0.18 10.31
CA THR A 563 -13.07 -0.08 9.91
C THR A 563 -13.21 -1.31 8.99
N TRP A 564 -12.11 -1.95 8.59
CA TRP A 564 -12.07 -3.22 7.85
C TRP A 564 -12.11 -4.44 8.77
N SER A 565 -11.32 -4.42 9.85
CA SER A 565 -11.25 -5.55 10.77
C SER A 565 -12.36 -5.47 11.81
N GLU A 566 -12.78 -4.26 12.21
CA GLU A 566 -13.75 -3.92 13.27
C GLU A 566 -13.60 -4.74 14.58
N SER A 567 -12.53 -5.51 14.69
CA SER A 567 -12.30 -6.51 15.71
C SER A 567 -11.62 -5.80 16.85
N ALA A 568 -12.18 -5.96 18.04
CA ALA A 568 -11.55 -5.43 19.22
C ALA A 568 -10.31 -6.26 19.56
N ASP A 569 -9.26 -5.60 20.00
CA ASP A 569 -8.15 -6.26 20.67
C ASP A 569 -8.66 -6.87 21.96
N ARG A 570 -8.31 -8.13 22.20
CA ARG A 570 -8.79 -8.92 23.32
C ARG A 570 -7.65 -9.23 24.26
N PHE A 571 -7.84 -8.91 25.52
CA PHE A 571 -6.88 -9.14 26.59
C PHE A 571 -7.56 -9.97 27.69
N TRP A 572 -7.06 -11.17 27.92
CA TRP A 572 -7.52 -12.02 29.02
C TRP A 572 -6.47 -12.04 30.12
N TRP A 573 -6.82 -11.52 31.30
CA TRP A 573 -5.90 -11.51 32.42
C TRP A 573 -6.20 -12.68 33.36
N LEU A 574 -5.29 -13.66 33.39
CA LEU A 574 -5.44 -14.90 34.16
C LEU A 574 -4.82 -14.81 35.57
N GLY A 575 -4.68 -13.59 36.11
CA GLY A 575 -4.22 -13.31 37.48
C GLY A 575 -2.71 -13.15 37.65
N LYS A 576 -1.90 -13.44 36.62
CA LYS A 576 -0.45 -13.23 36.65
C LYS A 576 -0.09 -11.78 36.38
N LEU A 577 0.79 -11.19 37.19
CA LEU A 577 1.35 -9.85 37.03
C LEU A 577 2.65 -9.90 36.21
N ALA A 578 3.04 -8.77 35.65
CA ALA A 578 4.25 -8.63 34.81
C ALA A 578 5.55 -8.99 35.55
N ASN A 579 5.58 -8.86 36.89
CA ASN A 579 6.71 -9.28 37.72
C ASN A 579 6.73 -10.80 37.99
N GLY A 580 5.79 -11.57 37.43
CA GLY A 580 5.67 -13.03 37.58
C GLY A 580 4.86 -13.48 38.79
N SER A 581 4.49 -12.57 39.70
CA SER A 581 3.64 -12.88 40.86
C SER A 581 2.17 -13.06 40.45
N TYR A 582 1.37 -13.69 41.32
CA TYR A 582 -0.07 -13.85 41.13
C TYR A 582 -0.84 -13.02 42.13
N ILE A 583 -1.93 -12.43 41.67
CA ILE A 583 -2.88 -11.81 42.58
C ILE A 583 -3.80 -12.88 43.21
N ALA A 584 -4.26 -12.60 44.42
CA ALA A 584 -5.08 -13.56 45.17
C ALA A 584 -6.54 -13.54 44.67
N PRO A 585 -7.25 -14.68 44.62
CA PRO A 585 -8.69 -14.70 44.44
C PRO A 585 -9.41 -13.72 45.37
N GLY A 586 -10.39 -12.99 44.86
CA GLY A 586 -11.05 -11.97 45.67
C GLY A 586 -11.99 -11.07 44.91
N ASN A 587 -12.49 -10.06 45.61
CA ASN A 587 -13.29 -8.98 45.06
C ASN A 587 -12.37 -7.83 44.61
N TYR A 588 -12.58 -7.34 43.39
CA TYR A 588 -11.78 -6.33 42.70
C TYR A 588 -12.56 -5.04 42.35
N THR A 589 -13.61 -4.73 43.12
CA THR A 589 -14.31 -3.43 43.06
C THR A 589 -13.53 -2.30 43.69
#